data_AF-A0A0M1JIC5-F1
#
_entry.id   AF-A0A0M1JIC5-F1
#
_cell.length_a   1.000
_cell.length_b   1.000
_cell.length_c   1.000
_cell.angle_alpha   90.00
_cell.angle_beta   90.00
_cell.angle_gamma   90.00
#
_symmetry.space_group_name_H-M   'P 1'
#
loop_
_entity.id
_entity.type
_entity.pdbx_description
1 polymer ?
#
loop_
_entity_poly.entity_id
_entity_poly.type
_entity_poly.pdbx_seq_one_letter_code
_entity_poly.pdbx_strand_id
1 'polypeptide(L)' 'MQAFEFEVKAKNNLIEIPVQYNKLYSQYMKVIVLVPEGLEKKQKYDFSDVAGKLQWQGNAIKEQRKMCNEW' A
#
# COMPACT_ATOMS: atom_id res chain seq x y z
N MET A 1 -29.18 -11.28 -1.45
CA MET A 1 -28.02 -10.94 -0.60
C MET A 1 -28.07 -9.43 -0.36
N GLN A 2 -28.06 -8.97 0.89
CA GLN A 2 -28.10 -7.54 1.23
C GLN A 2 -26.73 -7.10 1.74
N ALA A 3 -26.25 -5.95 1.27
CA ALA A 3 -25.02 -5.33 1.74
C ALA A 3 -25.36 -4.09 2.55
N PHE A 4 -24.79 -3.98 3.74
CA PHE A 4 -24.92 -2.81 4.61
C PHE A 4 -23.56 -2.18 4.76
N GLU A 5 -23.46 -0.89 4.42
CA GLU A 5 -22.25 -0.09 4.57
C GLU A 5 -22.48 0.92 5.69
N PHE A 6 -21.50 1.03 6.59
CA PHE A 6 -21.54 1.97 7.70
C PHE A 6 -20.11 2.38 8.08
N GLU A 7 -19.96 3.62 8.52
CA GLU A 7 -18.68 4.18 8.95
C GLU A 7 -18.59 4.17 10.48
N VAL A 8 -17.51 3.61 11.04
CA VAL A 8 -17.26 3.61 12.49
C VAL A 8 -15.82 4.02 12.75
N LYS A 9 -15.63 4.89 13.75
CA LYS A 9 -14.30 5.17 14.28
C LYS A 9 -13.82 3.98 15.10
N ALA A 10 -12.76 3.33 14.62
CA ALA A 10 -12.07 2.31 15.40
C ALA A 10 -11.52 2.94 16.71
N LYS A 11 -11.73 2.26 17.84
CA LYS A 11 -11.13 2.60 19.13
C LYS A 11 -10.23 1.45 19.55
N ASN A 12 -8.96 1.72 19.86
CA ASN A 12 -7.99 0.70 20.30
C ASN A 12 -7.91 -0.52 19.36
N ASN A 13 -7.93 -0.31 18.04
CA ASN A 13 -7.96 -1.37 17.02
C ASN A 13 -9.18 -2.31 17.07
N LEU A 14 -10.23 -1.92 17.79
CA LEU A 14 -11.50 -2.64 17.83
C LEU A 14 -12.56 -1.88 17.04
N ILE A 15 -13.35 -2.62 16.27
CA ILE A 15 -14.51 -2.13 15.53
C ILE A 15 -15.75 -2.73 16.20
N GLU A 16 -16.60 -1.87 16.74
CA GLU A 16 -17.88 -2.26 17.32
C GLU A 16 -18.99 -2.11 16.29
N ILE A 17 -19.77 -3.16 16.07
CA ILE A 17 -20.92 -3.12 15.18
C ILE A 17 -22.02 -2.28 15.85
N PRO A 18 -22.55 -1.24 15.18
CA PRO A 18 -23.63 -0.43 15.75
C PRO A 18 -24.85 -1.27 16.12
N VAL A 19 -25.46 -0.94 17.25
CA VAL A 19 -26.55 -1.71 17.87
C VAL A 19 -27.76 -1.92 16.94
N GLN A 20 -28.00 -0.99 16.02
CA GLN A 20 -29.05 -1.09 15.00
C GLN A 20 -28.89 -2.29 14.04
N TYR A 21 -27.67 -2.80 13.91
CA TYR A 21 -27.34 -3.96 13.08
C TYR A 21 -27.26 -5.26 13.88
N ASN A 22 -27.50 -5.24 15.20
CA ASN A 22 -27.51 -6.48 16.02
C ASN A 22 -28.56 -7.49 15.54
N LYS A 23 -29.64 -7.04 14.88
CA LYS A 23 -30.64 -7.95 14.30
C LYS A 23 -30.14 -8.71 13.07
N LEU A 24 -29.00 -8.31 12.49
CA LEU A 24 -28.42 -8.90 11.31
C LEU A 24 -27.50 -10.09 11.62
N TYR A 25 -27.56 -10.67 12.84
CA TYR A 25 -26.81 -11.87 13.24
C TYR A 25 -26.85 -12.94 12.14
N SER A 26 -25.83 -12.94 11.31
CA SER A 26 -25.57 -13.91 10.25
C SER A 26 -24.23 -14.54 10.58
N GLN A 27 -24.14 -15.85 10.39
CA GLN A 27 -22.94 -16.62 10.68
C GLN A 27 -21.70 -16.12 9.90
N TYR A 28 -21.89 -15.36 8.81
CA TYR A 28 -20.84 -14.84 7.95
C TYR A 28 -21.00 -13.34 7.73
N MET A 29 -19.96 -12.57 8.06
CA MET A 29 -19.87 -11.12 7.86
C MET A 29 -18.65 -10.80 7.00
N LYS A 30 -18.82 -9.92 6.00
CA LYS A 30 -17.72 -9.36 5.21
C LYS A 30 -17.42 -7.95 5.71
N VAL A 31 -16.20 -7.69 6.16
CA VAL A 31 -15.74 -6.38 6.64
C VAL A 31 -14.74 -5.82 5.65
N ILE A 32 -14.91 -4.55 5.26
CA ILE A 32 -13.97 -3.80 4.42
C ILE A 32 -13.42 -2.66 5.27
N VAL A 33 -12.10 -2.62 5.46
CA VAL A 33 -11.43 -1.56 6.22
C VAL A 33 -10.74 -0.62 5.25
N LEU A 34 -11.17 0.63 5.23
CA LEU A 34 -10.53 1.70 4.46
C LEU A 34 -9.54 2.42 5.37
N VAL A 35 -8.26 2.37 5.00
CA VAL A 35 -7.19 3.06 5.73
C VAL A 35 -6.67 4.19 4.84
N PRO A 36 -6.54 5.42 5.34
CA PRO A 36 -5.98 6.51 4.54
C PRO A 36 -4.52 6.20 4.18
N GLU A 37 -4.15 6.53 2.94
CA GLU A 37 -2.79 6.40 2.45
C GLU A 37 -1.82 7.25 3.31
N GLY A 38 -0.74 6.62 3.81
CA GLY A 38 0.29 7.31 4.60
C GLY A 38 0.33 6.98 6.10
N LEU A 39 -0.49 6.03 6.58
CA LEU A 39 -0.39 5.48 7.95
C LEU A 39 0.83 4.56 8.13
N GLU A 40 1.30 3.94 7.05
CA GLU A 40 2.61 3.31 7.05
C GLU A 40 3.68 4.40 6.98
N LYS A 41 4.57 4.44 7.97
CA LYS A 41 5.80 5.23 7.87
C LYS A 41 6.49 4.78 6.59
N LYS A 42 6.43 5.62 5.54
CA LYS A 42 7.19 5.40 4.30
C LYS A 42 8.61 5.08 4.73
N GLN A 43 9.03 3.84 4.55
CA GLN A 43 10.37 3.41 4.89
C GLN A 43 11.29 4.26 4.00
N LYS A 44 11.96 5.23 4.61
CA LYS A 44 12.90 6.08 3.90
C LYS A 44 14.09 5.19 3.61
N TYR A 45 14.13 4.63 2.41
CA TYR A 45 15.26 3.80 1.98
C TYR A 45 16.51 4.66 2.04
N ASP A 46 17.46 4.25 2.88
CA ASP A 46 18.77 4.86 2.95
C ASP A 46 19.70 4.13 1.99
N PHE A 47 20.05 4.80 0.90
CA PHE A 47 20.97 4.27 -0.11
C PHE A 47 22.42 4.70 0.14
N SER A 48 22.72 5.28 1.31
CA SER A 48 24.08 5.71 1.69
C SER A 48 25.08 4.55 1.62
N ASP A 49 24.64 3.33 1.92
CA ASP A 49 25.49 2.13 1.88
C ASP A 49 25.89 1.71 0.47
N VAL A 50 25.22 2.20 -0.55
CA VAL A 50 25.45 1.88 -1.98
C VAL A 50 26.10 3.05 -2.72
N ALA A 51 25.98 4.26 -2.19
CA ALA A 51 26.60 5.46 -2.74
C ALA A 51 28.13 5.29 -2.86
N GLY A 52 28.66 5.48 -4.08
CA GLY A 52 30.10 5.36 -4.35
C GLY A 52 30.64 3.93 -4.46
N LYS A 53 29.85 2.90 -4.14
CA LYS A 53 30.24 1.48 -4.31
C LYS A 53 29.89 0.93 -5.68
N LEU A 54 28.90 1.52 -6.35
CA LEU A 54 28.53 1.14 -7.71
C LEU A 54 29.48 1.83 -8.70
N GLN A 55 30.32 1.03 -9.35
CA GLN A 55 31.07 1.45 -10.52
C GLN A 55 30.39 0.92 -11.76
N TRP A 56 30.09 1.81 -12.70
CA TRP A 56 29.52 1.42 -13.99
C TRP A 56 30.56 0.60 -14.77
N GLN A 57 30.23 -0.67 -15.02
CA GLN A 57 31.04 -1.59 -15.82
C GLN A 57 30.48 -1.64 -17.25
N GLY A 58 30.80 -0.64 -18.07
CA GLY A 58 30.33 -0.56 -19.45
C GLY A 58 30.63 0.77 -20.12
N ASN A 59 30.41 0.86 -21.44
CA ASN A 59 30.53 2.13 -22.15
C ASN A 59 29.16 2.82 -22.21
N ALA A 60 28.94 3.81 -21.32
CA ALA A 60 27.68 4.53 -21.23
C ALA A 60 27.24 5.16 -22.56
N ILE A 61 28.18 5.67 -23.35
CA ILE A 61 27.89 6.30 -24.66
C ILE A 61 27.44 5.24 -25.68
N LYS A 62 28.03 4.04 -25.63
CA LYS A 62 27.67 2.94 -26.53
C LYS A 62 26.26 2.43 -26.23
N GLU A 63 25.93 2.25 -24.94
CA GLU A 63 24.59 1.82 -24.51
C GLU A 63 23.54 2.88 -24.83
N GLN A 64 23.83 4.15 -24.58
CA GLN A 64 22.92 5.25 -24.92
C GLN A 64 22.61 5.30 -26.43
N ARG A 65 23.63 5.15 -27.28
CA ARG A 65 23.46 5.11 -28.75
C ARG A 65 22.66 3.91 -29.20
N LYS A 66 22.87 2.74 -28.57
CA LYS A 66 22.09 1.54 -28.87
C LYS A 66 20.59 1.78 -28.61
N MET A 67 20.23 2.34 -27.45
CA MET A 67 18.84 2.63 -27.11
C MET A 67 18.21 3.67 -28.04
N CYS A 68 18.94 4.72 -28.44
CA CYS A 68 18.43 5.72 -29.37
C CYS A 68 18.25 5.19 -30.80
N ASN A 69 19.02 4.18 -31.22
CA ASN A 69 18.88 3.58 -32.55
C ASN A 69 17.74 2.55 -32.63
N GLU A 70 17.11 2.21 -31.50
CA GLU A 70 15.99 1.27 -31.42
C GLU A 70 14.60 1.97 -31.44
N TRP A 71 14.57 3.31 -31.55
CA TRP A 71 13.37 4.15 -31.68
C TRP A 71 13.32 4.83 -33.05
#